data_AF-A0A963PHR4-F1
#
_entry.id   AF-A0A963PHR4-F1
#
_cell.length_a   1.000
_cell.length_b   1.000
_cell.length_c   1.000
_cell.angle_alpha   90.00
_cell.angle_beta   90.00
_cell.angle_gamma   90.00
#
_symmetry.space_group_name_H-M   'P 1'
#
loop_
_entity.id
_entity.type
_entity.pdbx_description
1 polymer ?
#
loop_
_entity_poly.entity_id
_entity_poly.type
_entity_poly.pdbx_seq_one_letter_code
_entity_poly.pdbx_strand_id
1 'polypeptide(L)'
;MKTRSEHGGGVTGACCGQVDRSLVIEHGVLMRQIARLQRHGRDMPLASNQREAKLVAENLRLRAQLMLLRTSEFWGLGAATYLVNRPPGRPANPPEVERPATEAQAVICQTGCAGHAHPWLTEDGQCLRTGETCHLDKERAPQLTGRTST
;
A
#
# COMPACT_ATOMS: atom_id res chain seq x y z
N MET A 1 16.74 -98.55 -29.95
CA MET A 1 17.40 -97.48 -29.17
C MET A 1 17.07 -96.14 -29.82
N LYS A 2 16.27 -95.30 -29.15
CA LYS A 2 15.79 -94.02 -29.68
C LYS A 2 16.06 -92.97 -28.60
N THR A 3 17.14 -92.21 -28.74
CA THR A 3 17.48 -91.13 -27.81
C THR A 3 16.72 -89.89 -28.21
N ARG A 4 15.62 -89.65 -27.49
CA ARG A 4 14.91 -88.38 -27.44
C ARG A 4 15.70 -87.46 -26.51
N SER A 5 16.29 -86.40 -27.04
CA SER A 5 16.81 -85.30 -26.23
C SER A 5 16.48 -84.01 -26.95
N GLU A 6 15.36 -83.41 -26.56
CA GLU A 6 15.10 -82.00 -26.79
C GLU A 6 14.37 -81.44 -25.57
N HIS A 7 14.55 -80.15 -25.35
CA HIS A 7 13.83 -79.26 -24.42
C HIS A 7 14.46 -79.07 -23.04
N GLY A 8 15.62 -78.43 -23.01
CA GLY A 8 16.13 -77.73 -21.84
C GLY A 8 16.33 -76.23 -22.13
N GLY A 9 15.57 -75.38 -21.42
CA GLY A 9 16.03 -74.06 -20.99
C GLY A 9 15.80 -72.88 -21.95
N GLY A 10 14.61 -72.28 -21.92
CA GLY A 10 14.35 -71.04 -22.67
C GLY A 10 13.30 -70.11 -22.06
N VAL A 11 13.17 -70.04 -20.71
CA VAL A 11 12.12 -69.22 -20.07
C VAL A 11 12.64 -68.24 -19.01
N THR A 12 13.89 -68.35 -18.54
CA THR A 12 14.36 -67.55 -17.39
C THR A 12 14.68 -66.08 -17.69
N GLY A 13 14.92 -65.71 -18.95
CA GLY A 13 15.20 -64.32 -19.34
C GLY A 13 13.96 -63.41 -19.45
N ALA A 14 12.79 -63.97 -19.74
CA ALA A 14 11.57 -63.20 -20.01
C ALA A 14 10.93 -62.60 -18.74
N CYS A 15 10.97 -63.32 -17.62
CA CYS A 15 10.37 -62.86 -16.37
C CYS A 15 11.14 -61.70 -15.73
N CYS A 16 12.49 -61.66 -15.84
CA CYS A 16 13.31 -60.60 -15.26
C CYS A 16 13.05 -59.25 -15.96
N GLY A 17 13.07 -59.23 -17.30
CA GLY A 17 12.76 -58.02 -18.07
C GLY A 17 11.31 -57.52 -17.94
N GLN A 18 10.38 -58.41 -17.57
CA GLN A 18 8.99 -58.04 -17.32
C GLN A 18 8.80 -57.33 -15.97
N VAL A 19 9.54 -57.72 -14.93
CA VAL A 19 9.54 -57.04 -13.62
C VAL A 19 10.14 -55.63 -13.75
N ASP A 20 11.25 -55.48 -14.47
CA ASP A 20 11.86 -54.16 -14.72
C ASP A 20 10.91 -53.22 -15.49
N ARG A 21 10.19 -53.76 -16.48
CA ARG A 21 9.20 -52.98 -17.24
C ARG A 21 7.99 -52.58 -16.40
N SER A 22 7.52 -53.46 -15.50
CA SER A 22 6.42 -53.12 -14.56
C SER A 22 6.84 -51.98 -13.63
N LEU A 23 8.06 -52.06 -13.08
CA LEU A 23 8.58 -51.05 -12.16
C LEU A 23 8.70 -49.68 -12.83
N VAL A 24 9.17 -49.62 -14.08
CA VAL A 24 9.25 -48.36 -14.84
C VAL A 24 7.87 -47.76 -15.09
N ILE A 25 6.86 -48.60 -15.37
CA ILE A 25 5.48 -48.16 -15.57
C ILE A 25 4.90 -47.60 -14.26
N GLU A 26 5.05 -48.33 -13.15
CA GLU A 26 4.59 -47.91 -11.81
C GLU A 26 5.27 -46.62 -11.36
N HIS A 27 6.59 -46.51 -11.55
CA HIS A 27 7.34 -45.29 -11.28
C HIS A 27 6.80 -44.11 -12.10
N GLY A 28 6.51 -44.32 -13.39
CA GLY A 28 5.88 -43.30 -14.22
C GLY A 28 4.50 -42.87 -13.72
N VAL A 29 3.68 -43.80 -13.20
CA VAL A 29 2.38 -43.50 -12.60
C VAL A 29 2.55 -42.68 -11.33
N LEU A 30 3.47 -43.07 -10.44
CA LEU A 30 3.76 -42.36 -9.19
C LEU A 30 4.27 -40.95 -9.47
N MET A 31 5.20 -40.77 -10.41
CA MET A 31 5.73 -39.44 -10.75
C MET A 31 4.63 -38.52 -11.29
N ARG A 32 3.68 -39.04 -12.08
CA ARG A 32 2.51 -38.26 -12.52
C ARG A 32 1.59 -37.89 -11.37
N GLN A 33 1.38 -38.79 -10.40
CA GLN A 33 0.60 -38.51 -9.20
C GLN A 33 1.28 -37.45 -8.32
N ILE A 34 2.57 -37.58 -8.06
CA ILE A 34 3.37 -36.61 -7.30
C ILE A 34 3.32 -35.23 -7.99
N ALA A 35 3.51 -35.19 -9.31
CA ALA A 35 3.43 -33.92 -10.05
C ALA A 35 2.03 -33.27 -9.96
N ARG A 36 0.95 -34.06 -9.94
CA ARG A 36 -0.42 -33.55 -9.72
C ARG A 36 -0.59 -32.99 -8.32
N LEU A 37 -0.13 -33.71 -7.29
CA LEU A 37 -0.18 -33.26 -5.90
C LEU A 37 0.66 -32.00 -5.69
N GLN A 38 1.86 -31.92 -6.29
CA GLN A 38 2.72 -30.74 -6.23
C GLN A 38 2.08 -29.52 -6.89
N ARG A 39 1.42 -29.68 -8.04
CA ARG A 39 0.66 -28.58 -8.67
C ARG A 39 -0.49 -28.14 -7.79
N HIS A 40 -1.33 -29.08 -7.36
CA HIS A 40 -2.46 -28.78 -6.49
C HIS A 40 -2.04 -28.08 -5.19
N GLY A 41 -0.97 -28.55 -4.56
CA GLY A 41 -0.41 -27.95 -3.34
C GLY A 41 0.19 -26.56 -3.55
N ARG A 42 0.61 -26.21 -4.78
CA ARG A 42 1.09 -24.85 -5.12
C ARG A 42 -0.05 -23.91 -5.52
N ASP A 43 -1.05 -24.42 -6.24
CA ASP A 43 -2.13 -23.59 -6.78
C ASP A 43 -3.07 -23.06 -5.68
N MET A 44 -3.36 -23.89 -4.67
CA MET A 44 -4.26 -23.52 -3.57
C MET A 44 -3.76 -22.30 -2.75
N PRO A 45 -2.51 -22.27 -2.24
CA PRO A 45 -2.02 -21.10 -1.51
C PRO A 45 -1.87 -19.87 -2.41
N LEU A 46 -1.50 -20.03 -3.69
CA LEU A 46 -1.43 -18.90 -4.61
C LEU A 46 -2.81 -18.25 -4.81
N ALA A 47 -3.86 -19.04 -4.96
CA ALA A 47 -5.23 -18.53 -5.06
C ALA A 47 -5.70 -17.87 -3.76
N SER A 48 -5.36 -18.41 -2.59
CA SER A 48 -5.67 -17.78 -1.29
C SER A 48 -4.95 -16.44 -1.14
N ASN A 49 -3.63 -16.43 -1.36
CA ASN A 49 -2.80 -15.24 -1.23
C ASN A 49 -3.27 -14.10 -2.14
N GLN A 50 -3.75 -14.41 -3.35
CA GLN A 50 -4.33 -13.39 -4.24
C GLN A 50 -5.61 -12.77 -3.68
N ARG A 51 -6.50 -13.58 -3.09
CA ARG A 51 -7.73 -13.08 -2.45
C ARG A 51 -7.41 -12.25 -1.21
N GLU A 52 -6.48 -12.74 -0.39
CA GLU A 52 -6.00 -12.03 0.80
C GLU A 52 -5.39 -10.68 0.42
N ALA A 53 -4.52 -10.62 -0.58
CA ALA A 53 -3.93 -9.38 -1.06
C ALA A 53 -4.99 -8.36 -1.50
N LYS A 54 -6.05 -8.82 -2.19
CA LYS A 54 -7.17 -7.95 -2.58
C LYS A 54 -7.92 -7.41 -1.36
N LEU A 55 -8.25 -8.27 -0.40
CA LEU A 55 -8.96 -7.86 0.82
C LEU A 55 -8.11 -6.92 1.69
N VAL A 56 -6.81 -7.17 1.80
CA VAL A 56 -5.87 -6.29 2.51
C VAL A 56 -5.83 -4.92 1.84
N ALA A 57 -5.75 -4.86 0.51
CA ALA A 57 -5.77 -3.59 -0.22
C ALA A 57 -7.08 -2.82 -0.01
N GLU A 58 -8.23 -3.50 -0.08
CA GLU A 58 -9.54 -2.90 0.20
C GLU A 58 -9.66 -2.42 1.65
N ASN A 59 -9.19 -3.21 2.62
CA ASN A 59 -9.20 -2.85 4.03
C ASN A 59 -8.35 -1.61 4.31
N LEU A 60 -7.12 -1.57 3.79
CA LEU A 60 -6.24 -0.41 3.89
C LEU A 60 -6.87 0.82 3.25
N ARG A 61 -7.50 0.67 2.08
CA ARG A 61 -8.21 1.76 1.42
C ARG A 61 -9.34 2.30 2.30
N LEU A 62 -10.18 1.44 2.85
CA LEU A 62 -11.30 1.84 3.70
C LEU A 62 -10.83 2.47 5.02
N ARG A 63 -9.75 1.95 5.63
CA ARG A 63 -9.14 2.55 6.82
C ARG A 63 -8.62 3.96 6.54
N ALA A 64 -7.90 4.15 5.44
CA ALA A 64 -7.44 5.47 5.02
C ALA A 64 -8.61 6.45 4.82
N GLN A 65 -9.71 5.96 4.24
CA GLN A 65 -10.92 6.77 4.05
C GLN A 65 -11.54 7.23 5.37
N LEU A 66 -11.66 6.33 6.34
CA LEU A 66 -12.16 6.67 7.67
C LEU A 66 -11.23 7.64 8.39
N MET A 67 -9.92 7.44 8.29
CA MET A 67 -8.92 8.34 8.89
C MET A 67 -9.06 9.75 8.34
N LEU A 68 -9.20 9.90 7.02
CA LEU A 68 -9.38 11.21 6.38
C LEU A 68 -10.69 11.87 6.81
N LEU A 69 -11.82 11.15 6.76
CA LEU A 69 -13.13 11.64 7.21
C LEU A 69 -13.06 12.13 8.66
N ARG A 70 -12.55 11.28 9.55
CA ARG A 70 -12.46 11.61 10.98
C ARG A 70 -11.55 12.79 11.24
N THR A 71 -10.44 12.88 10.51
CA THR A 71 -9.52 14.02 10.60
C THR A 71 -10.20 15.29 10.11
N SER A 72 -10.90 15.27 8.97
CA SER A 72 -11.66 16.44 8.48
C SER A 72 -12.74 16.90 9.45
N GLU A 73 -13.42 15.96 10.11
CA GLU A 73 -14.44 16.26 11.13
C GLU A 73 -13.78 16.92 12.36
N PHE A 74 -12.68 16.35 12.85
CA PHE A 74 -11.92 16.88 13.97
C PHE A 74 -11.41 18.31 13.73
N TRP A 75 -10.98 18.61 12.49
CA TRP A 75 -10.53 19.95 12.10
C TRP A 75 -11.67 20.90 11.70
N GLY A 76 -12.94 20.48 11.77
CA GLY A 76 -14.09 21.32 11.41
C GLY A 76 -14.23 21.60 9.91
N LEU A 77 -13.51 20.87 9.06
CA LEU A 77 -13.51 21.02 7.59
C LEU A 77 -14.75 20.37 6.93
N GLY A 78 -15.44 19.49 7.65
CA GLY A 78 -16.63 18.77 7.18
C GLY A 78 -16.33 17.67 6.16
N ALA A 79 -17.27 16.72 6.02
CA ALA A 79 -17.12 15.54 5.16
C ALA A 79 -17.01 15.86 3.65
N ALA A 80 -17.38 17.07 3.23
CA ALA A 80 -17.27 17.52 1.85
C ALA A 80 -15.81 17.54 1.35
N THR A 81 -14.84 17.90 2.21
CA THR A 81 -13.40 17.88 1.86
C THR A 81 -12.89 16.47 1.53
N TYR A 82 -13.43 15.44 2.18
CA TYR A 82 -13.11 14.05 1.87
C TYR A 82 -13.69 13.59 0.52
N LEU A 83 -14.90 14.04 0.15
CA LEU A 83 -15.51 13.69 -1.14
C LEU A 83 -14.77 14.33 -2.32
N VAL A 84 -14.24 15.54 -2.14
CA VAL A 84 -13.40 16.24 -3.14
C VAL A 84 -12.06 15.51 -3.35
N ASN A 85 -11.48 14.95 -2.29
CA ASN A 85 -10.21 14.22 -2.33
C ASN A 85 -10.35 12.70 -2.52
N ARG A 86 -11.56 12.18 -2.77
CA ARG A 86 -11.73 10.76 -3.10
C ARG A 86 -11.05 10.52 -4.45
N PRO A 87 -9.93 9.78 -4.51
CA PRO A 87 -9.25 9.60 -5.79
C PRO A 87 -10.21 8.85 -6.73
N PRO A 88 -10.62 9.45 -7.86
CA PRO A 88 -11.30 8.67 -8.88
C PRO A 88 -10.29 7.68 -9.45
N GLY A 89 -10.75 6.49 -9.83
CA GLY A 89 -9.93 5.51 -10.53
C GLY A 89 -9.56 5.92 -11.96
N ARG A 90 -9.16 7.17 -12.20
CA ARG A 90 -8.78 7.72 -13.51
C ARG A 90 -7.99 9.03 -13.35
N PRO A 91 -7.00 9.34 -14.21
CA PRO A 91 -6.35 10.65 -14.18
C PRO A 91 -7.36 11.71 -14.62
N ALA A 92 -7.85 12.49 -13.66
CA ALA A 92 -8.39 13.80 -13.94
C ALA A 92 -7.20 14.76 -14.01
N ASN A 93 -7.20 15.65 -15.01
CA ASN A 93 -6.28 16.79 -15.07
C ASN A 93 -6.19 17.44 -13.67
N PRO A 94 -4.99 17.90 -13.24
CA PRO A 94 -4.88 18.54 -11.94
C PRO A 94 -5.93 19.64 -11.86
N PRO A 95 -6.75 19.68 -10.79
CA PRO A 95 -7.64 20.81 -10.59
C PRO A 95 -6.76 22.05 -10.57
N GLU A 96 -7.16 23.07 -11.33
CA GLU A 96 -6.55 24.38 -11.26
C GLU A 96 -6.60 24.80 -9.79
N VAL A 97 -5.43 24.85 -9.15
CA VAL A 97 -5.30 25.20 -7.75
C VAL A 97 -5.65 26.68 -7.68
N GLU A 98 -6.92 26.98 -7.39
CA GLU A 98 -7.31 28.31 -6.97
C GLU A 98 -6.34 28.76 -5.88
N ARG A 99 -5.76 29.94 -6.12
CA ARG A 99 -4.71 30.59 -5.33
C ARG A 99 -4.89 30.31 -3.83
N PRO A 100 -3.80 30.10 -3.07
CA PRO A 100 -3.92 29.78 -1.64
C PRO A 100 -4.80 30.83 -0.98
N ALA A 101 -5.83 30.37 -0.25
CA ALA A 101 -6.71 31.23 0.52
C ALA A 101 -5.84 32.24 1.27
N THR A 102 -5.96 33.52 0.90
CA THR A 102 -5.11 34.62 1.40
C THR A 102 -5.07 34.65 2.93
N GLU A 103 -6.11 34.17 3.58
CA GLU A 103 -6.21 33.95 5.03
C GLU A 103 -5.23 32.90 5.54
N ALA A 104 -5.14 31.72 4.91
CA ALA A 104 -4.18 30.68 5.29
C ALA A 104 -2.73 31.16 5.09
N GLN A 105 -2.49 31.92 4.02
CA GLN A 105 -1.19 32.56 3.78
C GLN A 105 -0.83 33.53 4.91
N ALA A 106 -1.79 34.35 5.36
CA ALA A 106 -1.62 35.29 6.46
C ALA A 106 -1.34 34.59 7.79
N VAL A 107 -2.09 33.53 8.14
CA VAL A 107 -1.88 32.76 9.39
C VAL A 107 -0.50 32.10 9.41
N ILE A 108 -0.08 31.48 8.29
CA ILE A 108 1.24 30.86 8.22
C ILE A 108 2.34 31.92 8.33
N CYS A 109 2.19 33.08 7.68
CA CYS A 109 3.12 34.20 7.81
C CYS A 109 3.20 34.70 9.27
N GLN A 110 2.06 34.88 9.94
CA GLN A 110 2.00 35.25 11.35
C GLN A 110 2.72 34.22 12.23
N THR A 111 2.49 32.92 12.03
CA THR A 111 3.15 31.88 12.85
C THR A 111 4.66 31.76 12.58
N GLY A 112 5.11 31.94 11.34
CA GLY A 112 6.51 31.77 10.95
C GLY A 112 7.37 33.02 11.21
N CYS A 113 6.81 34.19 10.97
CA CYS A 113 7.53 35.47 11.13
C CYS A 113 7.21 36.16 12.45
N ALA A 114 6.00 36.08 13.01
CA ALA A 114 5.66 36.73 14.29
C ALA A 114 5.88 35.84 15.52
N GLY A 115 6.16 34.55 15.33
CA GLY A 115 6.42 33.61 16.44
C GLY A 115 7.72 33.92 17.19
N HIS A 116 7.83 33.43 18.43
CA HIS A 116 8.92 33.76 19.38
C HIS A 116 10.35 33.45 18.90
N ALA A 117 10.53 32.70 17.82
CA ALA A 117 11.84 32.32 17.31
C ALA A 117 12.20 32.98 15.96
N HIS A 118 11.29 33.73 15.34
CA HIS A 118 11.47 34.39 14.03
C HIS A 118 12.26 33.58 12.97
N PRO A 119 12.13 32.24 12.86
CA PRO A 119 13.03 31.43 12.03
C PRO A 119 12.89 31.73 10.54
N TRP A 120 11.82 32.44 10.14
CA TRP A 120 11.51 32.77 8.75
C TRP A 120 11.74 34.24 8.41
N LEU A 121 12.32 35.02 9.31
CA LEU A 121 12.80 36.37 9.01
C LEU A 121 14.28 36.33 8.67
N THR A 122 14.66 36.95 7.56
CA THR A 122 16.06 37.26 7.29
C THR A 122 16.56 38.39 8.20
N GLU A 123 17.87 38.58 8.27
CA GLU A 123 18.48 39.70 8.99
C GLU A 123 17.94 41.07 8.51
N ASP A 124 17.57 41.17 7.23
CA ASP A 124 17.01 42.37 6.61
C ASP A 124 15.49 42.56 6.84
N GLY A 125 14.85 41.67 7.63
CA GLY A 125 13.43 41.77 7.95
C GLY A 125 12.48 41.30 6.84
N GLN A 126 12.96 40.51 5.88
CA GLN A 126 12.14 39.90 4.83
C GLN A 126 11.67 38.51 5.23
N CYS A 127 10.45 38.15 4.82
CA CYS A 127 9.93 36.80 5.02
C CYS A 127 10.58 35.83 4.02
N LEU A 128 11.24 34.77 4.50
CA LEU A 128 11.85 33.73 3.66
C LEU A 128 10.86 33.00 2.74
N ARG A 129 9.57 33.04 3.06
CA ARG A 129 8.52 32.37 2.28
C ARG A 129 7.98 33.22 1.14
N THR A 130 7.89 34.54 1.31
CA THR A 130 7.29 35.45 0.32
C THR A 130 8.30 36.40 -0.33
N GLY A 131 9.46 36.62 0.29
CA GLY A 131 10.44 37.62 -0.15
C GLY A 131 10.02 39.07 0.13
N GLU A 132 8.85 39.28 0.73
CA GLU A 132 8.31 40.60 1.04
C GLU A 132 8.58 41.00 2.51
N THR A 133 8.50 42.29 2.78
CA THR A 133 8.61 42.83 4.14
C THR A 133 7.43 42.36 4.98
N CYS A 134 7.70 41.79 6.15
CA CYS A 134 6.63 41.28 7.01
C CYS A 134 5.91 42.45 7.72
N HIS A 135 4.80 42.92 7.15
CA HIS A 135 3.91 43.92 7.76
C HIS A 135 3.07 43.28 8.86
N LEU A 136 3.69 43.02 10.01
CA LEU A 136 2.94 42.82 11.25
C LEU A 136 2.67 44.21 11.82
N ASP A 137 1.45 44.71 11.65
CA ASP A 137 0.98 45.89 12.38
C ASP A 137 1.16 45.62 13.88
N LYS A 138 2.18 46.24 14.49
CA LYS A 138 2.47 46.14 15.92
C LYS A 138 1.41 46.81 16.81
N GLU A 139 0.30 47.33 16.24
CA GLU A 139 -0.63 48.23 16.93
C GLU A 139 -2.03 47.65 17.25
N ARG A 140 -2.25 46.34 17.15
CA ARG A 140 -3.51 45.73 17.66
C ARG A 140 -3.30 44.84 18.88
N ALA A 141 -2.59 45.36 19.87
CA ALA A 141 -2.83 44.93 21.25
C ALA A 141 -4.15 45.59 21.73
N PRO A 142 -5.20 44.84 22.11
CA PRO A 142 -6.31 45.44 22.84
C PRO A 142 -5.73 45.99 24.14
N GLN A 143 -5.77 47.31 24.31
CA GLN A 143 -5.40 47.96 25.55
C GLN A 143 -6.34 47.46 26.65
N LEU A 144 -5.85 46.54 27.49
CA LEU A 144 -6.43 46.23 28.79
C LEU A 144 -6.20 47.46 29.67
N THR A 145 -7.08 48.45 29.54
CA THR A 145 -7.13 49.59 30.45
C THR A 145 -7.42 49.05 31.85
N GLY A 146 -6.45 49.25 32.74
CA GLY A 146 -6.53 48.84 34.13
C GLY A 146 -7.80 49.36 34.80
N ARG A 147 -8.50 48.45 35.46
CA ARG A 147 -9.59 48.76 36.39
C ARG A 147 -8.94 49.26 37.68
N THR A 148 -8.97 50.56 37.90
CA THR A 148 -8.61 51.18 39.17
C THR A 148 -9.58 50.75 40.25
N SER A 149 -9.02 50.25 41.35
CA SER A 149 -9.70 50.06 42.63
C SER A 149 -10.35 51.37 43.10
N THR A 150 -11.59 51.28 43.56
CA THR A 150 -12.14 52.15 44.61
C THR A 150 -13.14 51.35 45.41
#